data_AF-A0A1G6UW58-F1
#
_entry.id   AF-A0A1G6UW58-F1
#
_cell.length_a   1.000
_cell.length_b   1.000
_cell.length_c   1.000
_cell.angle_alpha   90.00
_cell.angle_beta   90.00
_cell.angle_gamma   90.00
#
_symmetry.space_group_name_H-M   'P 1'
#
loop_
_entity.id
_entity.type
_entity.pdbx_description
1 polymer ?
#
loop_
_entity_poly.entity_id
_entity_poly.type
_entity_poly.pdbx_seq_one_letter_code
_entity_poly.pdbx_strand_id
1 'polypeptide(L)'
;MMGGLFFLRGGNMACGVTGGRLMVRLGKAGAAEALTAPEVEPLEIGGGRTADAFVTIDPAAIAEETALKGWVARGVAFADALPAKAQRRK
;
A
#
# COMPACT_ATOMS: atom_id res chain seq x y z
N MET A 1 1.98 -1.21 -19.08
CA MET A 1 1.28 -2.13 -18.17
C MET A 1 2.31 -3.16 -17.71
N MET A 2 3.08 -2.81 -16.67
CA MET A 2 4.02 -3.72 -15.99
C MET A 2 3.29 -4.28 -14.76
N GLY A 3 3.28 -5.60 -14.64
CA GLY A 3 2.49 -6.33 -13.65
C GLY A 3 2.89 -6.01 -12.21
N GLY A 4 1.88 -5.95 -11.34
CA GLY A 4 2.02 -5.94 -9.90
C GLY A 4 1.00 -6.90 -9.28
N LEU A 5 1.31 -7.46 -8.12
CA LEU A 5 0.36 -8.24 -7.33
C LEU A 5 -0.37 -7.29 -6.40
N PHE A 6 -1.70 -7.34 -6.38
CA PHE A 6 -2.50 -6.48 -5.50
C PHE A 6 -3.43 -7.34 -4.65
N PHE A 7 -3.42 -7.07 -3.35
CA PHE A 7 -4.25 -7.75 -2.37
C PHE A 7 -5.39 -6.83 -1.97
N LEU A 8 -6.60 -7.35 -2.16
CA LEU A 8 -7.83 -6.64 -1.83
C LEU A 8 -8.47 -7.25 -0.60
N ARG A 9 -9.01 -6.40 0.26
CA ARG A 9 -9.84 -6.75 1.41
C ARG A 9 -11.21 -6.13 1.21
N GLY A 10 -12.24 -6.95 1.08
CA GLY A 10 -13.61 -6.46 0.83
C GLY A 10 -13.78 -5.65 -0.46
N GLY A 11 -12.93 -5.88 -1.47
CA GLY A 11 -12.90 -5.10 -2.71
C GLY A 11 -12.13 -3.78 -2.63
N ASN A 12 -11.55 -3.45 -1.48
CA ASN A 12 -10.64 -2.32 -1.27
C ASN A 12 -9.19 -2.80 -1.30
N MET A 13 -8.32 -2.11 -2.03
CA MET A 13 -6.89 -2.45 -2.06
C MET A 13 -6.23 -2.13 -0.71
N ALA A 14 -5.58 -3.12 -0.10
CA ALA A 14 -4.86 -3.00 1.16
C ALA A 14 -3.36 -2.81 0.91
N CYS A 15 -2.77 -3.70 0.12
CA CYS A 15 -1.36 -3.66 -0.25
C CYS A 15 -1.13 -4.34 -1.61
N GLY A 16 0.10 -4.27 -2.09
CA GLY A 16 0.53 -4.95 -3.30
C GLY A 16 2.04 -4.95 -3.43
N VAL A 17 2.55 -5.55 -4.51
CA VAL A 17 3.98 -5.57 -4.85
C VAL A 17 4.11 -5.02 -6.26
N THR A 18 4.96 -4.01 -6.42
CA THR A 18 5.27 -3.40 -7.72
C THR A 18 6.74 -3.03 -7.78
N GLY A 19 7.40 -3.29 -8.91
CA GLY A 19 8.83 -3.01 -9.06
C GLY A 19 9.73 -3.68 -8.01
N GLY A 20 9.30 -4.80 -7.43
CA GLY A 20 10.00 -5.49 -6.34
C GLY A 20 9.81 -4.86 -4.95
N ARG A 21 9.10 -3.73 -4.83
CA ARG A 21 8.84 -3.03 -3.56
C ARG A 21 7.44 -3.34 -3.05
N LEU A 22 7.27 -3.34 -1.73
CA LEU A 22 5.95 -3.44 -1.12
C LEU A 22 5.24 -2.10 -1.26
N MET A 23 4.03 -2.11 -1.77
CA MET A 23 3.14 -0.96 -1.84
C MET A 23 2.02 -1.12 -0.81
N VAL A 24 1.74 -0.09 -0.02
CA VAL A 24 0.69 -0.15 1.02
C VAL A 24 -0.22 1.06 0.91
N ARG A 25 -1.53 0.83 1.08
CA ARG A 25 -2.54 1.89 1.16
C ARG A 25 -2.78 2.28 2.61
N LEU A 26 -2.52 3.53 2.96
CA LEU A 26 -2.64 4.03 4.34
C LEU A 26 -3.59 5.23 4.46
N GLY A 27 -4.09 5.74 3.33
CA GLY A 27 -4.78 7.03 3.31
C GLY A 27 -3.81 8.19 3.43
N LYS A 28 -4.28 9.42 3.24
CA LYS A 28 -3.40 10.60 3.16
C LYS A 28 -2.62 10.85 4.44
N ALA A 29 -3.29 10.76 5.60
CA ALA A 29 -2.66 10.98 6.90
C ALA A 29 -1.63 9.90 7.22
N GLY A 30 -2.00 8.61 7.05
CA GLY A 30 -1.10 7.50 7.33
C GLY A 30 0.09 7.44 6.35
N ALA A 31 -0.11 7.83 5.10
CA ALA A 31 0.99 7.97 4.14
C ALA A 31 1.95 9.10 4.53
N ALA A 32 1.43 10.28 4.90
CA ALA A 32 2.24 11.40 5.35
C ALA A 32 3.07 11.06 6.61
N GLU A 33 2.49 10.31 7.56
CA GLU A 33 3.21 9.81 8.73
C GLU A 33 4.29 8.80 8.34
N ALA A 34 3.96 7.82 7.49
CA ALA A 34 4.90 6.80 7.05
C ALA A 34 6.10 7.36 6.28
N LEU A 35 5.90 8.43 5.50
CA LEU A 35 6.96 9.12 4.74
C LEU A 35 7.99 9.85 5.62
N THR A 36 7.80 9.90 6.93
CA THR A 36 8.84 10.38 7.86
C THR A 36 9.98 9.38 8.05
N ALA A 37 9.75 8.11 7.72
CA ALA A 37 10.75 7.05 7.81
C ALA A 37 11.59 6.98 6.51
N PRO A 38 12.93 6.85 6.61
CA PRO A 38 13.83 6.90 5.46
C PRO A 38 13.67 5.72 4.48
N GLU A 39 13.14 4.58 4.94
CA GLU A 39 12.88 3.39 4.13
C GLU A 39 11.57 3.44 3.32
N VAL A 40 10.80 4.53 3.46
CA VAL A 40 9.48 4.71 2.85
C VAL A 40 9.54 5.81 1.79
N GLU A 41 9.03 5.51 0.62
CA GLU A 41 8.97 6.44 -0.51
C GLU A 41 7.51 6.65 -0.95
N PRO A 42 7.18 7.81 -1.54
CA PRO A 42 5.88 8.02 -2.16
C PRO A 42 5.69 7.06 -3.33
N LEU A 43 4.48 6.52 -3.49
CA LEU A 43 4.17 5.78 -4.71
C LEU A 43 4.11 6.74 -5.91
N GLU A 44 5.09 6.64 -6.80
CA GLU A 44 5.05 7.32 -8.09
C GLU A 44 4.13 6.58 -9.07
N ILE A 45 3.17 7.31 -9.61
CA ILE A 45 2.31 6.87 -10.72
C ILE A 45 2.75 7.59 -11.99
N GLY A 46 2.53 6.93 -13.14
CA GLY A 46 3.02 7.41 -14.44
C GLY A 46 2.69 8.89 -14.72
N GLY A 47 3.63 9.59 -15.32
CA GLY A 47 3.52 11.02 -15.61
C GLY A 47 3.95 11.95 -14.46
N GLY A 48 4.80 11.47 -13.54
CA GLY A 48 5.39 12.29 -12.47
C GLY A 48 4.42 12.68 -11.35
N ARG A 49 3.32 11.94 -11.21
CA ARG A 49 2.32 12.18 -10.16
C ARG A 49 2.60 11.22 -9.01
N THR A 50 2.38 11.66 -7.78
CA THR A 50 2.45 10.79 -6.60
C THR A 50 1.05 10.48 -6.08
N ALA A 51 0.84 9.24 -5.65
CA ALA A 51 -0.42 8.82 -5.05
C ALA A 51 -0.37 9.11 -3.53
N ASP A 52 -1.04 10.18 -3.12
CA ASP A 52 -1.03 10.72 -1.75
C ASP A 52 -1.52 9.75 -0.65
N ALA A 53 -2.25 8.70 -1.01
CA ALA A 53 -2.76 7.69 -0.08
C ALA A 53 -1.91 6.40 0.00
N PHE A 54 -0.81 6.34 -0.76
CA PHE A 54 -0.01 5.14 -0.94
C PHE A 54 1.47 5.42 -0.74
N VAL A 55 2.16 4.39 -0.23
CA VAL A 55 3.61 4.41 -0.06
C VAL A 55 4.22 3.13 -0.60
N THR A 56 5.49 3.21 -0.97
CA THR A 56 6.34 2.07 -1.29
C THR A 56 7.42 1.91 -0.23
N ILE A 57 7.69 0.67 0.17
CA ILE A 57 8.68 0.33 1.19
C ILE A 57 9.79 -0.49 0.53
N ASP A 58 11.03 -0.15 0.88
CA ASP A 58 12.21 -0.90 0.43
C ASP A 58 12.18 -2.36 0.94
N PRO A 59 12.49 -3.35 0.09
CA PRO A 59 12.58 -4.75 0.49
C PRO A 59 13.48 -5.01 1.70
N ALA A 60 14.58 -4.26 1.83
CA ALA A 60 15.50 -4.40 2.95
C ALA A 60 14.83 -4.06 4.30
N ALA A 61 13.90 -3.11 4.31
CA ALA A 61 13.17 -2.71 5.52
C ALA A 61 12.04 -3.67 5.91
N ILE A 62 11.73 -4.63 5.06
CA ILE A 62 10.71 -5.67 5.29
C ILE A 62 11.26 -7.08 5.15
N ALA A 63 12.59 -7.23 5.24
CA ALA A 63 13.24 -8.53 5.24
C ALA A 63 12.79 -9.39 6.44
N GLU A 64 12.53 -8.74 7.57
CA GLU A 64 11.97 -9.38 8.77
C GLU A 64 10.45 -9.57 8.64
N GLU A 65 9.98 -10.77 8.96
CA GLU A 65 8.57 -11.14 8.86
C GLU A 65 7.67 -10.24 9.72
N THR A 66 8.17 -9.80 10.88
CA THR A 66 7.46 -8.89 11.80
C THR A 66 7.25 -7.52 11.19
N ALA A 67 8.27 -6.98 10.50
CA ALA A 67 8.17 -5.70 9.80
C ALA A 67 7.17 -5.78 8.65
N LEU A 68 7.27 -6.84 7.83
CA LEU A 68 6.33 -7.09 6.74
C LEU A 68 4.88 -7.21 7.26
N LYS A 69 4.65 -8.02 8.30
CA LYS A 69 3.34 -8.17 8.94
C LYS A 69 2.80 -6.84 9.44
N GLY A 70 3.64 -6.01 10.05
CA GLY A 70 3.25 -4.68 10.53
C GLY A 70 2.74 -3.78 9.41
N TRP A 71 3.41 -3.77 8.24
CA TRP A 71 2.98 -2.99 7.09
C TRP A 71 1.69 -3.52 6.46
N VAL A 72 1.58 -4.85 6.31
CA VAL A 72 0.36 -5.49 5.79
C VAL A 72 -0.83 -5.20 6.70
N ALA A 73 -0.65 -5.32 8.03
CA ALA A 73 -1.71 -5.06 9.00
C ALA A 73 -2.22 -3.61 8.92
N ARG A 74 -1.33 -2.63 8.76
CA ARG A 74 -1.71 -1.23 8.55
C ARG A 74 -2.56 -1.05 7.29
N GLY A 75 -2.15 -1.67 6.17
CA GLY A 75 -2.90 -1.62 4.92
C GLY A 75 -4.28 -2.28 5.02
N VAL A 76 -4.37 -3.43 5.71
CA VAL A 76 -5.63 -4.14 5.96
C VAL A 76 -6.56 -3.30 6.84
N ALA A 77 -6.05 -2.73 7.94
CA ALA A 77 -6.83 -1.89 8.83
C ALA A 77 -7.43 -0.68 8.10
N PHE A 78 -6.65 -0.04 7.22
CA PHE A 78 -7.17 1.05 6.38
C PHE A 78 -8.24 0.55 5.40
N ALA A 79 -8.02 -0.59 4.74
CA ALA A 79 -8.99 -1.15 3.79
C ALA A 79 -10.31 -1.56 4.46
N ASP A 80 -10.27 -2.07 5.69
CA ASP A 80 -11.45 -2.44 6.49
C ASP A 80 -12.23 -1.22 6.99
N ALA A 81 -11.58 -0.07 7.17
CA ALA A 81 -12.24 1.20 7.54
C ALA A 81 -12.98 1.86 6.36
N LEU A 82 -12.71 1.45 5.12
CA LEU A 82 -13.39 1.98 3.94
C LEU A 82 -14.75 1.32 3.74
N PRO A 83 -15.76 2.06 3.24
CA PRO A 83 -17.01 1.44 2.81
C PRO A 83 -16.74 0.27 1.87
N ALA A 84 -17.41 -0.85 2.10
CA ALA A 84 -17.30 -1.99 1.21
C ALA A 84 -17.68 -1.55 -0.21
N LYS A 85 -16.81 -1.82 -1.18
CA LYS A 85 -17.12 -1.48 -2.57
C LYS A 85 -18.31 -2.33 -3.00
N ALA A 86 -19.36 -1.70 -3.53
CA ALA A 86 -20.51 -2.42 -4.07
C ALA A 86 -20.00 -3.48 -5.07
N GLN A 87 -20.16 -4.76 -4.73
CA GLN A 87 -19.72 -5.84 -5.62
C GLN A 87 -20.56 -5.76 -6.88
N ARG A 88 -19.93 -5.44 -8.02
CA ARG A 88 -20.54 -5.73 -9.32
C ARG A 88 -20.59 -7.25 -9.44
N ARG A 89 -21.77 -7.83 -9.27
CA ARG A 89 -22.02 -9.23 -9.66
C ARG A 89 -21.73 -9.37 -11.16
N LYS A 90 -20.95 -10.38 -11.51
CA LYS A 90 -20.76 -10.82 -12.89
C LYS A 90 -21.90 -11.74 -13.28
#